data_AF-A0A3B0C4F4-F1
#
_entry.id   AF-A0A3B0C4F4-F1
#
_cell.length_a   1.000
_cell.length_b   1.000
_cell.length_c   1.000
_cell.angle_alpha   90.00
_cell.angle_beta   90.00
_cell.angle_gamma   90.00
#
_symmetry.space_group_name_H-M   'P 1'
#
loop_
_entity.id
_entity.type
_entity.pdbx_description
1 polymer ?
#
loop_
_entity_poly.entity_id
_entity_poly.type
_entity_poly.pdbx_seq_one_letter_code
_entity_poly.pdbx_strand_id
1 'polypeptide(L)'
;MQATLLHEIEQTIDRLVPVPSFNELLKTFVRDKAGETSRWGEMTRHVHHMFGGSSAYIDRVAALTELLVLALDIADDLQDQDNAEKSWMNCPPGLSLNAVMGLLMGAVGELGRLQQEYPEQSFPSPGEVGLIVMNAVNGQYRDLVGDIVSEQDYISVVQQKSCMLLKLAYYMGYGGLPDAPAIEPQMDLLAGYIGVVSQLSNDLRDVLRYDVKNDLLHKKQTLPILYLLGDEEDEFTLIRDYYQGLVERDVFLKNKIACLDYIRESGCVEYTEVIKSLFLQKAEETFDSIDAPDPEWKERFRTLILGSREAELATETAEAEAAASREVAGGE
;
A
#
# COMPACT_ATOMS: atom_id res chain seq x y z
N MET A 1 -7.92 -6.59 -12.06
CA MET A 1 -6.74 -7.26 -12.66
C MET A 1 -7.01 -7.75 -14.09
N GLN A 2 -6.03 -7.70 -15.01
CA GLN A 2 -6.15 -8.28 -16.37
C GLN A 2 -6.29 -9.80 -16.35
N ALA A 3 -7.12 -10.36 -17.23
CA ALA A 3 -7.40 -11.80 -17.30
C ALA A 3 -6.15 -12.67 -17.56
N THR A 4 -5.21 -12.17 -18.37
CA THR A 4 -3.95 -12.87 -18.68
C THR A 4 -3.07 -13.01 -17.43
N LEU A 5 -2.93 -11.93 -16.66
CA LEU A 5 -2.17 -11.94 -15.40
C LEU A 5 -2.83 -12.84 -14.35
N LEU A 6 -4.16 -12.79 -14.21
CA LEU A 6 -4.88 -13.67 -13.29
C LEU A 6 -4.65 -15.15 -13.64
N HIS A 7 -4.73 -15.50 -14.92
CA HIS A 7 -4.44 -16.86 -15.37
C HIS A 7 -3.01 -17.30 -15.05
N GLU A 8 -2.04 -16.41 -15.24
CA GLU A 8 -0.63 -16.64 -14.94
C GLU A 8 -0.38 -16.86 -13.44
N ILE A 9 -1.08 -16.12 -12.57
CA ILE A 9 -1.06 -16.31 -11.11
C ILE A 9 -1.63 -17.68 -10.74
N GLU A 10 -2.80 -18.05 -11.27
CA GLU A 10 -3.42 -19.35 -10.98
C GLU A 10 -2.53 -20.52 -11.42
N GLN A 11 -1.89 -20.43 -12.59
CA GLN A 11 -0.91 -21.41 -13.05
C GLN A 11 0.31 -21.50 -12.12
N THR A 12 0.76 -20.37 -11.58
CA THR A 12 1.88 -20.33 -10.62
C THR A 12 1.51 -21.03 -9.32
N ILE A 13 0.30 -20.80 -8.81
CA ILE A 13 -0.23 -21.53 -7.65
C ILE A 13 -0.30 -23.03 -7.96
N ASP A 14 -0.74 -23.44 -9.15
CA ASP A 14 -0.79 -24.85 -9.56
C ASP A 14 0.57 -25.54 -9.56
N ARG A 15 1.64 -24.83 -9.93
CA ARG A 15 3.00 -25.36 -9.85
C ARG A 15 3.52 -25.46 -8.42
N LEU A 16 3.18 -24.49 -7.57
CA LEU A 16 3.73 -24.38 -6.21
C LEU A 16 2.99 -25.24 -5.19
N VAL A 17 1.68 -25.45 -5.37
CA VAL A 17 0.80 -26.01 -4.34
C VAL A 17 0.07 -27.25 -4.85
N PRO A 18 0.62 -28.46 -4.63
CA PRO A 18 0.02 -29.70 -5.09
C PRO A 18 -1.16 -30.16 -4.21
N VAL A 19 -1.33 -29.59 -3.02
CA VAL A 19 -2.43 -29.92 -2.09
C VAL A 19 -3.70 -29.23 -2.58
N PRO A 20 -4.73 -29.96 -3.08
CA PRO A 20 -5.84 -29.33 -3.80
C PRO A 20 -6.63 -28.31 -2.97
N SER A 21 -6.87 -28.61 -1.69
CA SER A 21 -7.60 -27.69 -0.80
C SER A 21 -6.82 -26.41 -0.50
N PHE A 22 -5.49 -26.49 -0.39
CA PHE A 22 -4.64 -25.31 -0.17
C PHE A 22 -4.50 -24.50 -1.46
N ASN A 23 -4.39 -25.16 -2.60
CA ASN A 23 -4.38 -24.53 -3.92
C ASN A 23 -5.65 -23.69 -4.14
N GLU A 24 -6.83 -24.26 -3.94
CA GLU A 24 -8.10 -23.53 -4.08
C GLU A 24 -8.27 -22.42 -3.04
N LEU A 25 -7.72 -22.58 -1.84
CA LEU A 25 -7.70 -21.49 -0.84
C LEU A 25 -6.91 -20.29 -1.38
N LEU A 26 -5.69 -20.51 -1.89
CA LEU A 26 -4.88 -19.42 -2.44
C LEU A 26 -5.53 -18.77 -3.66
N LYS A 27 -6.12 -19.57 -4.56
CA LYS A 27 -6.87 -19.02 -5.71
C LYS A 27 -8.08 -18.20 -5.29
N THR A 28 -8.74 -18.58 -4.20
CA THR A 28 -9.84 -17.78 -3.63
C THR A 28 -9.32 -16.42 -3.17
N PHE A 29 -8.20 -16.36 -2.46
CA PHE A 29 -7.58 -15.10 -2.02
C PHE A 29 -7.15 -14.24 -3.20
N VAL A 30 -6.57 -14.84 -4.24
CA VAL A 30 -6.21 -14.14 -5.49
C VAL A 30 -7.43 -13.55 -6.19
N ARG A 31 -8.53 -14.30 -6.29
CA ARG A 31 -9.76 -13.80 -6.94
C ARG A 31 -10.39 -12.65 -6.16
N ASP A 32 -10.37 -12.71 -4.83
CA ASP A 32 -10.79 -11.62 -3.96
C ASP A 32 -9.91 -10.37 -4.17
N LYS A 33 -8.58 -10.55 -4.16
CA LYS A 33 -7.62 -9.49 -4.44
C LYS A 33 -7.78 -8.88 -5.83
N ALA A 34 -8.08 -9.70 -6.84
CA ALA A 34 -8.25 -9.25 -8.22
C ALA A 34 -9.44 -8.30 -8.44
N GLY A 35 -10.39 -8.27 -7.49
CA GLY A 35 -11.51 -7.34 -7.45
C GLY A 35 -11.15 -5.93 -6.96
N GLU A 36 -9.95 -5.73 -6.41
CA GLU A 36 -9.46 -4.42 -6.00
C GLU A 36 -8.96 -3.57 -7.18
N THR A 37 -8.79 -2.28 -6.91
CA THR A 37 -8.22 -1.31 -7.85
C THR A 37 -6.70 -1.40 -7.95
N SER A 38 -6.03 -2.00 -6.96
CA SER A 38 -4.57 -2.16 -6.90
C SER A 38 -4.05 -3.01 -8.07
N ARG A 39 -2.91 -2.61 -8.66
CA ARG A 39 -2.39 -3.22 -9.92
C ARG A 39 -0.87 -3.44 -9.89
N TRP A 40 -0.39 -4.22 -8.93
CA TRP A 40 1.05 -4.41 -8.68
C TRP A 40 1.79 -5.06 -9.86
N GLY A 41 1.22 -6.10 -10.44
CA GLY A 41 1.79 -6.77 -11.61
C GLY A 41 1.69 -5.93 -12.89
N GLU A 42 0.73 -5.00 -12.97
CA GLU A 42 0.73 -3.99 -14.04
C GLU A 42 1.87 -2.99 -13.85
N MET A 43 2.12 -2.51 -12.63
CA MET A 43 3.27 -1.63 -12.36
C MET A 43 4.59 -2.30 -12.74
N THR A 44 4.78 -3.58 -12.35
CA THR A 44 5.95 -4.38 -12.74
C THR A 44 6.14 -4.41 -14.26
N ARG A 45 5.07 -4.66 -15.03
CA ARG A 45 5.12 -4.69 -16.50
C ARG A 45 5.45 -3.33 -17.11
N HIS A 46 4.83 -2.27 -16.59
CA HIS A 46 5.08 -0.91 -17.08
C HIS A 46 6.52 -0.50 -16.84
N VAL A 47 7.05 -0.73 -15.63
CA VAL A 47 8.45 -0.43 -15.31
C VAL A 47 9.40 -1.22 -16.22
N HIS A 48 9.13 -2.51 -16.44
CA HIS A 48 9.94 -3.33 -17.33
C HIS A 48 10.03 -2.74 -18.75
N HIS A 49 8.87 -2.44 -19.36
CA HIS A 49 8.83 -1.92 -20.73
C HIS A 49 9.29 -0.46 -20.85
N MET A 50 9.02 0.37 -19.84
CA MET A 50 9.51 1.75 -19.76
C MET A 50 11.03 1.83 -19.88
N PHE A 51 11.74 0.85 -19.31
CA PHE A 51 13.20 0.73 -19.41
C PHE A 51 13.68 -0.19 -20.55
N GLY A 52 12.85 -0.41 -21.57
CA GLY A 52 13.23 -1.16 -22.79
C GLY A 52 13.25 -2.68 -22.63
N GLY A 53 12.70 -3.20 -21.52
CA GLY A 53 12.58 -4.63 -21.27
C GLY A 53 11.66 -5.34 -22.27
N SER A 54 12.06 -6.55 -22.67
CA SER A 54 11.35 -7.41 -23.64
C SER A 54 11.32 -8.87 -23.22
N SER A 55 11.45 -9.16 -21.92
CA SER A 55 11.48 -10.53 -21.40
C SER A 55 10.18 -11.27 -21.73
N ALA A 56 10.30 -12.48 -22.28
CA ALA A 56 9.17 -13.38 -22.52
C ALA A 56 8.52 -13.88 -21.20
N TYR A 57 9.16 -13.64 -20.06
CA TYR A 57 8.74 -14.10 -18.74
C TYR A 57 8.20 -12.98 -17.85
N ILE A 58 8.02 -11.77 -18.39
CA ILE A 58 7.59 -10.62 -17.58
C ILE A 58 6.22 -10.84 -16.93
N ASP A 59 5.28 -11.52 -17.58
CA ASP A 59 3.99 -11.85 -16.97
C ASP A 59 4.16 -12.81 -15.76
N ARG A 60 5.10 -13.76 -15.84
CA ARG A 60 5.44 -14.66 -14.72
C ARG A 60 6.02 -13.86 -13.56
N VAL A 61 6.94 -12.94 -13.82
CA VAL A 61 7.52 -12.05 -12.80
C VAL A 61 6.45 -11.14 -12.19
N ALA A 62 5.55 -10.58 -12.99
CA ALA A 62 4.43 -9.78 -12.52
C ALA A 62 3.44 -10.58 -11.65
N ALA A 63 3.18 -11.86 -11.99
CA ALA A 63 2.40 -12.75 -11.16
C ALA A 63 3.06 -13.00 -9.80
N LEU A 64 4.39 -13.15 -9.77
CA LEU A 64 5.15 -13.26 -8.52
C LEU A 64 5.06 -11.98 -7.68
N THR A 65 5.09 -10.80 -8.30
CA THR A 65 4.84 -9.53 -7.59
C THR A 65 3.48 -9.53 -6.90
N GLU A 66 2.40 -9.89 -7.62
CA GLU A 66 1.04 -9.94 -7.05
C GLU A 66 0.94 -10.93 -5.88
N LEU A 67 1.58 -12.10 -5.99
CA LEU A 67 1.59 -13.09 -4.90
C LEU A 67 2.36 -12.61 -3.66
N LEU A 68 3.50 -11.93 -3.86
CA LEU A 68 4.29 -11.37 -2.76
C LEU A 68 3.50 -10.26 -2.05
N VAL A 69 2.89 -9.34 -2.79
CA VAL A 69 2.11 -8.26 -2.19
C VAL A 69 0.84 -8.80 -1.52
N LEU A 70 0.12 -9.75 -2.13
CA LEU A 70 -1.01 -10.42 -1.49
C LEU A 70 -0.61 -11.05 -0.14
N ALA A 71 0.57 -11.67 -0.06
CA ALA A 71 1.04 -12.25 1.19
C ALA A 71 1.28 -11.19 2.27
N LEU A 72 1.80 -10.01 1.90
CA LEU A 72 2.01 -8.90 2.81
C LEU A 72 0.68 -8.28 3.27
N ASP A 73 -0.28 -8.12 2.36
CA ASP A 73 -1.62 -7.60 2.69
C ASP A 73 -2.38 -8.55 3.64
N ILE A 74 -2.33 -9.86 3.40
CA ILE A 74 -2.93 -10.86 4.31
C ILE A 74 -2.27 -10.77 5.70
N ALA A 75 -0.94 -10.61 5.76
CA ALA A 75 -0.23 -10.50 7.03
C ALA A 75 -0.62 -9.23 7.80
N ASP A 76 -0.72 -8.10 7.10
CA ASP A 76 -1.13 -6.81 7.67
C ASP A 76 -2.56 -6.88 8.22
N ASP A 77 -3.51 -7.39 7.43
CA ASP A 77 -4.92 -7.54 7.86
C ASP A 77 -5.06 -8.45 9.09
N LEU A 78 -4.29 -9.54 9.17
CA LEU A 78 -4.29 -10.43 10.33
C LEU A 78 -3.72 -9.76 11.58
N GLN A 79 -2.69 -8.93 11.43
CA GLN A 79 -2.03 -8.22 12.54
C GLN A 79 -2.89 -7.07 13.06
N ASP A 80 -3.49 -6.30 12.15
CA ASP A 80 -4.30 -5.13 12.46
C ASP A 80 -5.77 -5.50 12.77
N GLN A 81 -6.17 -6.74 12.47
CA GLN A 81 -7.55 -7.24 12.57
C GLN A 81 -8.53 -6.42 11.71
N ASP A 82 -8.09 -5.97 10.54
CA ASP A 82 -8.90 -5.18 9.61
C ASP A 82 -9.41 -6.02 8.42
N ASN A 83 -10.17 -5.39 7.52
CA ASN A 83 -10.70 -5.98 6.29
C ASN A 83 -11.43 -7.31 6.53
N ALA A 84 -12.19 -7.40 7.61
CA ALA A 84 -12.97 -8.57 8.02
C ALA A 84 -13.84 -9.23 6.93
N GLU A 85 -14.23 -8.48 5.90
CA GLU A 85 -14.96 -8.99 4.73
C GLU A 85 -14.10 -9.81 3.77
N LYS A 86 -12.77 -9.70 3.84
CA LYS A 86 -11.83 -10.41 2.97
C LYS A 86 -11.86 -11.91 3.21
N SER A 87 -11.68 -12.65 2.14
CA SER A 87 -11.67 -14.11 2.14
C SER A 87 -10.63 -14.70 3.10
N TRP A 88 -9.46 -14.06 3.24
CA TRP A 88 -8.42 -14.48 4.18
C TRP A 88 -8.71 -14.14 5.64
N MET A 89 -9.64 -13.22 5.92
CA MET A 89 -10.13 -12.96 7.27
C MET A 89 -11.30 -13.88 7.65
N ASN A 90 -11.92 -14.55 6.67
CA ASN A 90 -13.08 -15.43 6.84
C ASN A 90 -12.73 -16.93 6.88
N CYS A 91 -11.46 -17.27 7.04
CA CYS A 91 -11.02 -18.65 7.28
C CYS A 91 -10.23 -18.74 8.60
N PRO A 92 -9.97 -19.95 9.14
CA PRO A 92 -9.18 -20.10 10.35
C PRO A 92 -7.83 -19.36 10.23
N PRO A 93 -7.44 -18.48 11.18
CA PRO A 93 -6.25 -17.64 11.05
C PRO A 93 -4.96 -18.43 10.80
N GLY A 94 -4.87 -19.66 11.31
CA GLY A 94 -3.74 -20.55 11.04
C GLY A 94 -3.59 -20.95 9.56
N LEU A 95 -4.69 -21.02 8.79
CA LEU A 95 -4.65 -21.26 7.36
C LEU A 95 -4.22 -20.02 6.58
N SER A 96 -4.70 -18.84 6.97
CA SER A 96 -4.27 -17.56 6.39
C SER A 96 -2.78 -17.32 6.63
N LEU A 97 -2.30 -17.56 7.85
CA LEU A 97 -0.86 -17.49 8.15
C LEU A 97 -0.04 -18.50 7.32
N ASN A 98 -0.55 -19.71 7.14
CA ASN A 98 0.11 -20.70 6.28
C ASN A 98 0.11 -20.28 4.80
N ALA A 99 -0.94 -19.59 4.35
CA ALA A 99 -0.98 -18.98 3.03
C ALA A 99 0.11 -17.92 2.87
N VAL A 100 0.27 -17.01 3.83
CA VAL A 100 1.35 -16.00 3.83
C VAL A 100 2.71 -16.67 3.67
N MET A 101 3.02 -17.67 4.51
CA MET A 101 4.30 -18.40 4.43
C MET A 101 4.51 -19.07 3.07
N GLY A 102 3.47 -19.73 2.56
CA GLY A 102 3.52 -20.43 1.27
C GLY A 102 3.69 -19.49 0.08
N LEU A 103 3.00 -18.36 0.09
CA LEU A 103 3.09 -17.34 -0.96
C LEU A 103 4.46 -16.67 -0.97
N LEU A 104 4.97 -16.22 0.17
CA LEU A 104 6.30 -15.58 0.27
C LEU A 104 7.41 -16.53 -0.17
N MET A 105 7.50 -17.72 0.45
CA MET A 105 8.57 -18.67 0.14
C MET A 105 8.42 -19.28 -1.25
N GLY A 106 7.17 -19.53 -1.68
CA GLY A 106 6.86 -20.06 -3.00
C GLY A 106 7.22 -19.08 -4.11
N ALA A 107 6.89 -17.80 -3.96
CA ALA A 107 7.18 -16.79 -4.98
C ALA A 107 8.69 -16.53 -5.13
N VAL A 108 9.41 -16.36 -4.01
CA VAL A 108 10.88 -16.22 -4.02
C VAL A 108 11.55 -17.48 -4.59
N GLY A 109 11.05 -18.67 -4.24
CA GLY A 109 11.54 -19.93 -4.76
C GLY A 109 11.30 -20.12 -6.26
N GLU A 110 10.13 -19.70 -6.78
CA GLU A 110 9.84 -19.70 -8.22
C GLU A 110 10.79 -18.76 -8.97
N LEU A 111 11.07 -17.57 -8.43
CA LEU A 111 12.01 -16.63 -9.03
C LEU A 111 13.42 -17.23 -9.15
N GLY A 112 13.89 -17.90 -8.09
CA GLY A 112 15.17 -18.62 -8.12
C GLY A 112 15.17 -19.79 -9.10
N ARG A 113 14.04 -20.48 -9.29
CA ARG A 113 13.90 -21.55 -10.28
C ARG A 113 13.96 -21.01 -11.71
N LEU A 114 13.31 -19.88 -12.01
CA LEU A 114 13.37 -19.23 -13.32
C LEU A 114 14.81 -18.90 -13.71
N GLN A 115 15.62 -18.40 -12.77
CA GLN A 115 17.05 -18.12 -13.00
C GLN A 115 17.85 -19.39 -13.34
N GLN A 116 17.48 -20.54 -12.77
CA GLN A 116 18.16 -21.81 -13.04
C GLN A 116 17.70 -22.45 -14.37
N GLU A 117 16.41 -22.33 -14.69
CA GLU A 117 15.82 -22.91 -15.88
C GLU A 117 16.20 -22.14 -17.16
N TYR A 118 16.34 -20.83 -17.06
CA TYR A 118 16.66 -19.92 -18.17
C TYR A 118 17.91 -19.09 -17.88
N PRO A 119 19.11 -19.71 -17.79
CA PRO A 119 20.35 -19.02 -17.38
C PRO A 119 20.83 -17.95 -18.37
N GLU A 120 20.33 -17.96 -19.61
CA GLU A 120 20.57 -16.93 -20.61
C GLU A 120 19.69 -15.68 -20.45
N GLN A 121 18.66 -15.76 -19.60
CA GLN A 121 17.78 -14.65 -19.25
C GLN A 121 18.21 -14.05 -17.93
N SER A 122 17.97 -12.76 -17.76
CA SER A 122 18.20 -12.05 -16.50
C SER A 122 16.88 -11.79 -15.79
N PHE A 123 16.86 -12.06 -14.48
CA PHE A 123 15.69 -11.91 -13.62
C PHE A 123 16.07 -11.13 -12.36
N PRO A 124 15.10 -10.46 -11.71
CA PRO A 124 15.32 -9.88 -10.38
C PRO A 124 15.94 -10.88 -9.40
N SER A 125 16.81 -10.41 -8.51
CA SER A 125 17.50 -11.24 -7.52
C SER A 125 16.52 -11.68 -6.42
N PRO A 126 16.35 -13.00 -6.17
CA PRO A 126 15.57 -13.49 -5.02
C PRO A 126 16.08 -12.95 -3.69
N GLY A 127 17.41 -12.73 -3.57
CA GLY A 127 18.01 -12.18 -2.35
C GLY A 127 17.59 -10.73 -2.11
N GLU A 128 17.57 -9.91 -3.16
CA GLU A 128 17.14 -8.51 -3.06
C GLU A 128 15.64 -8.40 -2.79
N VAL A 129 14.82 -9.23 -3.45
CA VAL A 129 13.38 -9.36 -3.13
C VAL A 129 13.20 -9.67 -1.64
N GLY A 130 13.97 -10.63 -1.11
CA GLY A 130 13.94 -10.97 0.31
C GLY A 130 14.32 -9.80 1.22
N LEU A 131 15.30 -8.99 0.85
CA LEU A 131 15.70 -7.79 1.62
C LEU A 131 14.64 -6.69 1.59
N ILE A 132 14.02 -6.45 0.43
CA ILE A 132 12.90 -5.48 0.31
C ILE A 132 11.73 -5.92 1.19
N VAL A 133 11.34 -7.20 1.12
CA VAL A 133 10.28 -7.76 1.99
C VAL A 133 10.68 -7.66 3.47
N MET A 134 11.92 -7.96 3.83
CA MET A 134 12.39 -7.83 5.21
C MET A 134 12.30 -6.39 5.73
N ASN A 135 12.58 -5.40 4.88
CA ASN A 135 12.39 -3.99 5.24
C ASN A 135 10.91 -3.67 5.51
N ALA A 136 9.99 -4.15 4.66
CA ALA A 136 8.54 -4.06 4.88
C ALA A 136 8.13 -4.60 6.25
N VAL A 137 8.66 -5.78 6.62
CA VAL A 137 8.42 -6.42 7.91
C VAL A 137 9.00 -5.61 9.08
N ASN A 138 10.19 -5.01 8.92
CA ASN A 138 10.76 -4.13 9.95
C ASN A 138 9.91 -2.87 10.17
N GLY A 139 9.42 -2.26 9.09
CA GLY A 139 8.49 -1.13 9.16
C GLY A 139 7.19 -1.51 9.89
N GLN A 140 6.61 -2.66 9.53
CA GLN A 140 5.40 -3.17 10.18
C GLN A 140 5.61 -3.44 11.68
N TYR A 141 6.76 -3.98 12.07
CA TYR A 141 7.08 -4.16 13.48
C TYR A 141 7.10 -2.83 14.23
N ARG A 142 7.73 -1.79 13.67
CA ARG A 142 7.81 -0.45 14.28
C ARG A 142 6.44 0.19 14.45
N ASP A 143 5.56 0.02 13.46
CA ASP A 143 4.17 0.47 13.49
C ASP A 143 3.40 -0.21 14.65
N LEU A 144 3.48 -1.55 14.74
CA LEU A 144 2.79 -2.33 15.78
C LEU A 144 3.26 -2.05 17.21
N VAL A 145 4.55 -1.75 17.42
CA VAL A 145 5.07 -1.41 18.76
C VAL A 145 4.89 0.07 19.13
N GLY A 146 4.40 0.90 18.20
CA GLY A 146 4.14 2.32 18.43
C GLY A 146 5.40 3.17 18.55
N ASP A 147 6.44 2.89 17.76
CA ASP A 147 7.72 3.62 17.75
C ASP A 147 7.65 4.99 17.01
N ILE A 148 6.46 5.54 16.85
CA ILE A 148 6.21 6.78 16.12
C ILE A 148 5.84 7.89 17.11
N VAL A 149 6.74 8.85 17.30
CA VAL A 149 6.55 9.99 18.21
C VAL A 149 6.74 11.35 17.54
N SER A 150 7.12 11.37 16.27
CA SER A 150 7.34 12.57 15.49
C SER A 150 6.96 12.37 14.02
N GLU A 151 6.78 13.47 13.29
CA GLU A 151 6.57 13.45 11.83
C GLU A 151 7.71 12.68 11.12
N GLN A 152 8.95 12.87 11.55
CA GLN A 152 10.11 12.22 10.95
C GLN A 152 10.10 10.69 11.17
N ASP A 153 9.66 10.25 12.35
CA ASP A 153 9.49 8.82 12.65
C ASP A 153 8.37 8.22 11.81
N TYR A 154 7.23 8.93 11.71
CA TYR A 154 6.10 8.53 10.87
C TYR A 154 6.57 8.31 9.42
N ILE A 155 7.21 9.31 8.80
CA ILE A 155 7.72 9.20 7.43
C ILE A 155 8.71 8.03 7.29
N SER A 156 9.59 7.83 8.28
CA SER A 156 10.54 6.72 8.28
C SER A 156 9.84 5.35 8.34
N VAL A 157 8.81 5.19 9.18
CA VAL A 157 8.05 3.95 9.29
C VAL A 157 7.28 3.68 7.99
N VAL A 158 6.61 4.68 7.43
CA VAL A 158 5.91 4.56 6.14
C VAL A 158 6.86 4.16 5.01
N GLN A 159 8.05 4.77 4.95
CA GLN A 159 9.09 4.40 3.99
C GLN A 159 9.56 2.95 4.15
N GLN A 160 9.63 2.45 5.38
CA GLN A 160 10.02 1.07 5.67
C GLN A 160 8.87 0.09 5.48
N LYS A 161 7.60 0.49 5.61
CA LYS A 161 6.41 -0.37 5.50
C LYS A 161 5.81 -0.29 4.09
N SER A 162 4.92 0.67 3.84
CA SER A 162 4.10 0.70 2.63
C SER A 162 4.86 1.13 1.37
N CYS A 163 5.89 1.98 1.47
CA CYS A 163 6.72 2.32 0.31
C CYS A 163 7.53 1.11 -0.21
N MET A 164 7.82 0.12 0.63
CA MET A 164 8.55 -1.08 0.22
C MET A 164 7.74 -1.97 -0.75
N LEU A 165 6.41 -1.92 -0.72
CA LEU A 165 5.56 -2.64 -1.68
C LEU A 165 5.69 -2.05 -3.09
N LEU A 166 5.74 -0.72 -3.21
CA LEU A 166 6.01 -0.04 -4.48
C LEU A 166 7.44 -0.33 -4.96
N LYS A 167 8.42 -0.23 -4.05
CA LYS A 167 9.81 -0.58 -4.37
C LYS A 167 9.92 -2.02 -4.88
N LEU A 168 9.22 -2.96 -4.24
CA LEU A 168 9.16 -4.35 -4.69
C LEU A 168 8.59 -4.44 -6.10
N ALA A 169 7.43 -3.85 -6.37
CA ALA A 169 6.80 -3.90 -7.68
C ALA A 169 7.69 -3.30 -8.79
N TYR A 170 8.39 -2.21 -8.49
CA TYR A 170 9.31 -1.55 -9.42
C TYR A 170 10.56 -2.38 -9.65
N TYR A 171 11.21 -2.86 -8.56
CA TYR A 171 12.37 -3.73 -8.62
C TYR A 171 12.09 -5.02 -9.40
N MET A 172 10.91 -5.60 -9.24
CA MET A 172 10.50 -6.76 -10.02
C MET A 172 10.43 -6.45 -11.53
N GLY A 173 10.19 -5.20 -11.92
CA GLY A 173 10.17 -4.77 -13.32
C GLY A 173 11.55 -4.49 -13.90
N TYR A 174 12.40 -3.76 -13.17
CA TYR A 174 13.71 -3.32 -13.68
C TYR A 174 14.88 -4.22 -13.25
N GLY A 175 14.75 -5.01 -12.18
CA GLY A 175 15.87 -5.70 -11.53
C GLY A 175 16.54 -6.80 -12.36
N GLY A 176 15.88 -7.26 -13.43
CA GLY A 176 16.47 -8.14 -14.43
C GLY A 176 17.12 -7.41 -15.61
N LEU A 177 17.05 -6.09 -15.69
CA LEU A 177 17.59 -5.32 -16.82
C LEU A 177 19.10 -5.06 -16.66
N PRO A 178 19.86 -4.95 -17.77
CA PRO A 178 21.31 -4.72 -17.72
C PRO A 178 21.70 -3.44 -16.96
N ASP A 179 20.89 -2.38 -17.07
CA ASP A 179 21.15 -1.06 -16.48
C ASP A 179 20.48 -0.86 -15.13
N ALA A 180 20.05 -1.94 -14.45
CA ALA A 180 19.37 -1.87 -13.14
C ALA A 180 20.08 -0.97 -12.11
N PRO A 181 21.42 -1.00 -11.94
CA PRO A 181 22.10 -0.11 -10.98
C PRO A 181 21.97 1.38 -11.28
N ALA A 182 21.76 1.76 -12.54
CA ALA A 182 21.53 3.15 -12.94
C ALA A 182 20.07 3.58 -12.73
N ILE A 183 19.14 2.63 -12.87
CA ILE A 183 17.68 2.82 -12.70
C ILE A 183 17.29 2.93 -11.22
N GLU A 184 17.90 2.12 -10.37
CA GLU A 184 17.53 1.91 -8.96
C GLU A 184 17.35 3.22 -8.17
N PRO A 185 18.30 4.18 -8.15
CA PRO A 185 18.18 5.35 -7.28
C PRO A 185 16.94 6.21 -7.54
N GLN A 186 16.57 6.40 -8.82
CA GLN A 186 15.40 7.20 -9.19
C GLN A 186 14.09 6.46 -8.89
N MET A 187 14.06 5.15 -9.14
CA MET A 187 12.88 4.32 -8.86
C MET A 187 12.62 4.18 -7.37
N ASP A 188 13.66 4.09 -6.55
CA ASP A 188 13.56 4.04 -5.09
C ASP A 188 13.02 5.36 -4.51
N LEU A 189 13.52 6.51 -4.98
CA LEU A 189 12.99 7.82 -4.59
C LEU A 189 11.52 7.96 -4.99
N LEU A 190 11.17 7.57 -6.23
CA LEU A 190 9.80 7.62 -6.71
C LEU A 190 8.87 6.72 -5.88
N ALA A 191 9.29 5.48 -5.56
CA ALA A 191 8.52 4.58 -4.70
C ALA A 191 8.33 5.17 -3.29
N GLY A 192 9.38 5.78 -2.74
CA GLY A 192 9.33 6.49 -1.47
C GLY A 192 8.27 7.59 -1.46
N TYR A 193 8.32 8.51 -2.43
CA TYR A 193 7.40 9.64 -2.48
C TYR A 193 5.96 9.23 -2.78
N ILE A 194 5.74 8.36 -3.78
CA ILE A 194 4.39 7.88 -4.13
C ILE A 194 3.79 7.08 -2.98
N GLY A 195 4.58 6.28 -2.27
CA GLY A 195 4.14 5.52 -1.12
C GLY A 195 3.72 6.40 0.04
N VAL A 196 4.51 7.44 0.37
CA VAL A 196 4.12 8.43 1.40
C VAL A 196 2.81 9.12 1.04
N VAL A 197 2.65 9.58 -0.21
CA VAL A 197 1.38 10.18 -0.66
C VAL A 197 0.20 9.21 -0.48
N SER A 198 0.40 7.93 -0.80
CA SER A 198 -0.65 6.91 -0.65
C SER A 198 -1.05 6.71 0.81
N GLN A 199 -0.06 6.63 1.69
CA GLN A 199 -0.30 6.43 3.11
C GLN A 199 -1.01 7.65 3.73
N LEU A 200 -0.57 8.87 3.39
CA LEU A 200 -1.21 10.10 3.87
C LEU A 200 -2.68 10.18 3.45
N SER A 201 -2.99 9.79 2.21
CA SER A 201 -4.38 9.69 1.73
C SER A 201 -5.20 8.66 2.52
N ASN A 202 -4.64 7.48 2.80
CA ASN A 202 -5.31 6.44 3.58
C ASN A 202 -5.54 6.90 5.02
N ASP A 203 -4.50 7.38 5.71
CA ASP A 203 -4.56 7.81 7.10
C ASP A 203 -5.55 8.97 7.29
N LEU A 204 -5.57 9.93 6.35
CA LEU A 204 -6.52 11.04 6.39
C LEU A 204 -7.96 10.55 6.20
N ARG A 205 -8.18 9.65 5.24
CA ARG A 205 -9.48 9.02 5.03
C ARG A 205 -9.92 8.30 6.30
N ASP A 206 -9.05 7.48 6.87
CA ASP A 206 -9.35 6.63 8.02
C ASP A 206 -9.66 7.44 9.27
N VAL A 207 -8.88 8.50 9.56
CA VAL A 207 -9.15 9.41 10.68
C VAL A 207 -10.51 10.11 10.55
N LEU A 208 -10.97 10.40 9.33
CA LEU A 208 -12.27 11.03 9.06
C LEU A 208 -13.44 10.03 9.02
N ARG A 209 -13.21 8.71 9.14
CA ARG A 209 -14.28 7.70 9.10
C ARG A 209 -15.15 7.69 10.33
N TYR A 210 -16.45 7.51 10.11
CA TYR A 210 -17.46 7.40 11.16
C TYR A 210 -17.55 6.01 11.81
N ASP A 211 -17.13 4.92 11.15
CA ASP A 211 -17.26 3.55 11.66
C ASP A 211 -16.20 3.16 12.71
N VAL A 212 -16.34 1.96 13.28
CA VAL A 212 -15.49 1.47 14.40
C VAL A 212 -14.07 1.08 13.96
N LYS A 213 -13.82 1.07 12.65
CA LYS A 213 -12.53 0.83 12.00
C LYS A 213 -11.92 2.17 11.59
N ASN A 214 -11.38 2.87 12.58
CA ASN A 214 -10.72 4.14 12.37
C ASN A 214 -9.46 4.15 13.23
N ASP A 215 -8.34 4.53 12.64
CA ASP A 215 -7.01 4.67 13.25
C ASP A 215 -7.02 5.37 14.61
N LEU A 216 -7.91 6.35 14.75
CA LEU A 216 -8.16 7.09 15.98
C LEU A 216 -8.57 6.18 17.15
N LEU A 217 -9.43 5.18 16.91
CA LEU A 217 -9.88 4.23 17.93
C LEU A 217 -8.80 3.22 18.31
N HIS A 218 -7.99 2.82 17.33
CA HIS A 218 -6.88 1.90 17.51
C HIS A 218 -5.61 2.58 18.04
N LYS A 219 -5.66 3.89 18.27
CA LYS A 219 -4.54 4.71 18.74
C LYS A 219 -3.32 4.62 17.83
N LYS A 220 -3.53 4.46 16.53
CA LYS A 220 -2.42 4.52 15.57
C LYS A 220 -1.79 5.92 15.61
N GLN A 221 -0.51 6.00 15.30
CA GLN A 221 0.29 7.23 15.33
C GLN A 221 0.52 7.73 13.90
N THR A 222 -0.57 8.08 13.22
CA THR A 222 -0.51 8.63 11.85
C THR A 222 -0.20 10.13 11.89
N LEU A 223 0.18 10.70 10.74
CA LEU A 223 0.47 12.15 10.67
C LEU A 223 -0.68 13.05 11.14
N PRO A 224 -1.95 12.83 10.72
CA PRO A 224 -3.09 13.56 11.26
C PRO A 224 -3.17 13.50 12.79
N ILE A 225 -2.93 12.32 13.37
CA ILE A 225 -3.03 12.10 14.82
C ILE A 225 -1.88 12.81 15.55
N LEU A 226 -0.65 12.72 15.04
CA LEU A 226 0.50 13.45 15.60
C LEU A 226 0.25 14.96 15.63
N TYR A 227 -0.38 15.50 14.58
CA TYR A 227 -0.78 16.91 14.55
C TYR A 227 -1.76 17.25 15.67
N LEU A 228 -2.84 16.47 15.80
CA LEU A 228 -3.89 16.68 16.82
C LEU A 228 -3.35 16.56 18.25
N LEU A 229 -2.32 15.74 18.46
CA LEU A 229 -1.69 15.54 19.77
C LEU A 229 -0.59 16.57 20.06
N GLY A 230 -0.13 17.32 19.06
CA GLY A 230 1.03 18.21 19.15
C GLY A 230 0.73 19.59 19.75
N ASP A 231 -0.53 20.03 19.77
CA ASP A 231 -0.92 21.29 20.39
C ASP A 231 -1.29 21.07 21.87
N GLU A 232 -0.41 21.48 22.78
CA GLU A 232 -0.64 21.35 24.22
C GLU A 232 -1.70 22.34 24.76
N GLU A 233 -1.91 23.46 24.08
CA GLU A 233 -2.81 24.55 24.50
C GLU A 233 -4.23 24.38 23.95
N ASP A 234 -4.46 23.34 23.15
CA ASP A 234 -5.76 23.07 22.53
C ASP A 234 -6.90 22.87 23.55
N GLU A 235 -8.02 23.54 23.29
CA GLU A 235 -9.21 23.56 24.16
C GLU A 235 -10.01 22.24 24.08
N PHE A 236 -9.85 21.46 23.01
CA PHE A 236 -10.52 20.18 22.82
C PHE A 236 -9.67 18.97 23.26
N THR A 237 -9.57 18.76 24.57
CA THR A 237 -8.64 17.73 25.13
C THR A 237 -9.05 16.28 24.89
N LEU A 238 -10.28 16.01 24.43
CA LEU A 238 -10.86 14.66 24.43
C LEU A 238 -10.05 13.62 23.64
N ILE A 239 -9.49 14.00 22.49
CA ILE A 239 -8.63 13.10 21.68
C ILE A 239 -7.35 12.79 22.45
N ARG A 240 -6.70 13.82 23.01
CA ARG A 240 -5.48 13.68 23.80
C ARG A 240 -5.71 12.82 25.04
N ASP A 241 -6.78 13.08 25.77
CA ASP A 241 -7.17 12.35 26.97
C ASP A 241 -7.46 10.87 26.65
N TYR A 242 -8.09 10.59 25.50
CA TYR A 242 -8.29 9.22 25.04
C TYR A 242 -6.96 8.53 24.76
N TYR A 243 -6.04 9.18 24.07
CA TYR A 243 -4.72 8.62 23.75
C TYR A 243 -3.89 8.35 25.02
N GLN A 244 -3.94 9.25 26.01
CA GLN A 244 -3.31 9.11 27.32
C GLN A 244 -3.99 8.07 28.24
N GLY A 245 -5.17 7.55 27.85
CA GLY A 245 -5.92 6.58 28.65
C GLY A 245 -6.68 7.20 29.82
N LEU A 246 -6.88 8.52 29.81
CA LEU A 246 -7.69 9.25 30.78
C LEU A 246 -9.19 9.15 30.46
N VAL A 247 -9.52 8.88 29.20
CA VAL A 247 -10.89 8.67 28.71
C VAL A 247 -11.03 7.23 28.22
N GLU A 248 -12.08 6.56 28.70
CA GLU A 248 -12.44 5.20 28.27
C GLU A 248 -13.03 5.21 26.86
N ARG A 249 -12.85 4.09 26.14
CA ARG A 249 -13.33 3.92 24.75
C ARG A 249 -14.82 4.24 24.58
N ASP A 250 -15.67 3.80 25.50
CA ASP A 250 -17.11 4.04 25.43
C ASP A 250 -17.47 5.52 25.57
N VAL A 251 -16.68 6.28 26.33
CA VAL A 251 -16.87 7.73 26.49
C VAL A 251 -16.40 8.47 25.25
N PHE A 252 -15.27 8.05 24.68
CA PHE A 252 -14.77 8.57 23.42
C PHE A 252 -15.79 8.36 22.27
N LEU A 253 -16.32 7.14 22.13
CA LEU A 253 -17.30 6.79 21.10
C LEU A 253 -18.58 7.63 21.18
N LYS A 254 -19.04 7.98 22.39
CA LYS A 254 -20.22 8.84 22.57
C LYS A 254 -20.04 10.26 22.05
N ASN A 255 -18.79 10.72 21.98
CA ASN A 255 -18.43 12.07 21.56
C ASN A 255 -17.77 12.11 20.18
N LYS A 256 -17.82 10.99 19.43
CA LYS A 256 -17.11 10.84 18.15
C LYS A 256 -17.46 11.92 17.12
N ILE A 257 -18.72 12.37 17.06
CA ILE A 257 -19.14 13.45 16.15
C ILE A 257 -18.37 14.73 16.47
N ALA A 258 -18.33 15.14 17.74
CA ALA A 258 -17.58 16.32 18.16
C ALA A 258 -16.07 16.18 17.88
N CYS A 259 -15.50 14.97 18.02
CA CYS A 259 -14.12 14.72 17.62
C CYS A 259 -13.89 14.92 16.11
N LEU A 260 -14.81 14.45 15.26
CA LEU A 260 -14.71 14.60 13.81
C LEU A 260 -14.85 16.07 13.38
N ASP A 261 -15.78 16.81 14.00
CA ASP A 261 -15.95 18.23 13.74
C ASP A 261 -14.68 18.99 14.15
N TYR A 262 -14.13 18.68 15.32
CA TYR A 262 -12.85 19.23 15.76
C TYR A 262 -11.70 18.91 14.79
N ILE A 263 -11.58 17.67 14.31
CA ILE A 263 -10.53 17.29 13.32
C ILE A 263 -10.62 18.13 12.05
N ARG A 264 -11.85 18.45 11.59
CA ARG A 264 -12.08 19.27 10.40
C ARG A 264 -11.76 20.74 10.63
N GLU A 265 -11.92 21.24 11.85
CA GLU A 265 -11.73 22.65 12.19
C GLU A 265 -10.32 22.97 12.72
N SER A 266 -9.55 21.95 13.13
CA SER A 266 -8.25 22.12 13.79
C SER A 266 -7.09 22.48 12.85
N GLY A 267 -7.28 22.43 11.52
CA GLY A 267 -6.20 22.56 10.55
C GLY A 267 -5.46 21.25 10.24
N CYS A 268 -5.87 20.13 10.87
CA CYS A 268 -5.26 18.81 10.71
C CYS A 268 -5.34 18.30 9.26
N VAL A 269 -6.51 18.49 8.63
CA VAL A 269 -6.74 18.10 7.24
C VAL A 269 -5.82 18.92 6.32
N GLU A 270 -5.81 20.24 6.47
CA GLU A 270 -5.02 21.16 5.66
C GLU A 270 -3.52 20.89 5.80
N TYR A 271 -3.04 20.66 7.02
CA TYR A 271 -1.65 20.31 7.27
C TYR A 271 -1.26 19.01 6.56
N THR A 272 -2.08 17.96 6.68
CA THR A 272 -1.82 16.68 6.02
C THR A 272 -1.81 16.83 4.49
N GLU A 273 -2.73 17.62 3.94
CA GLU A 273 -2.81 17.92 2.51
C GLU A 273 -1.60 18.72 1.98
N VAL A 274 -1.05 19.65 2.78
CA VAL A 274 0.17 20.39 2.44
C VAL A 274 1.37 19.44 2.38
N ILE A 275 1.53 18.55 3.37
CA ILE A 275 2.61 17.56 3.38
C ILE A 275 2.45 16.60 2.19
N LYS A 276 1.23 16.11 1.93
CA LYS A 276 0.93 15.26 0.77
C LYS A 276 1.32 15.95 -0.54
N SER A 277 0.97 17.22 -0.71
CA SER A 277 1.30 18.02 -1.91
C SER A 277 2.81 18.18 -2.11
N LEU A 278 3.57 18.38 -1.02
CA LEU A 278 5.04 18.44 -1.08
C LEU A 278 5.64 17.13 -1.59
N PHE A 279 5.14 15.98 -1.11
CA PHE A 279 5.61 14.67 -1.58
C PHE A 279 5.18 14.37 -3.01
N LEU A 280 3.98 14.82 -3.42
CA LEU A 280 3.51 14.69 -4.80
C LEU A 280 4.40 15.48 -5.77
N GLN A 281 4.73 16.74 -5.44
CA GLN A 281 5.64 17.54 -6.25
C GLN A 281 7.02 16.87 -6.38
N LYS A 282 7.57 16.35 -5.28
CA LYS A 282 8.84 15.59 -5.32
C LYS A 282 8.75 14.34 -6.20
N ALA A 283 7.61 13.65 -6.19
CA ALA A 283 7.37 12.49 -7.04
C ALA A 283 7.33 12.88 -8.52
N GLU A 284 6.64 13.98 -8.87
CA GLU A 284 6.58 14.51 -10.23
C GLU A 284 7.96 14.93 -10.75
N GLU A 285 8.71 15.71 -9.98
CA GLU A 285 10.08 16.13 -10.31
C GLU A 285 11.01 14.92 -10.51
N THR A 286 10.91 13.92 -9.63
CA THR A 286 11.67 12.68 -9.73
C THR A 286 11.29 11.93 -11.01
N PHE A 287 9.99 11.78 -11.29
CA PHE A 287 9.48 11.09 -12.46
C PHE A 287 9.92 11.75 -13.77
N ASP A 288 9.84 13.07 -13.83
CA ASP A 288 10.27 13.85 -15.00
C ASP A 288 11.76 13.63 -15.30
N SER A 289 12.59 13.50 -14.24
CA SER A 289 14.03 13.24 -14.35
C SER A 289 14.40 11.82 -14.80
N ILE A 290 13.47 10.86 -14.80
CA ILE A 290 13.74 9.48 -15.20
C ILE A 290 14.08 9.42 -16.70
N ASP A 291 15.28 8.93 -17.03
CA ASP A 291 15.67 8.66 -18.41
C ASP A 291 15.10 7.30 -18.84
N ALA A 292 13.93 7.32 -19.48
CA ALA A 292 13.25 6.12 -19.97
C ALA A 292 13.43 6.01 -21.50
N PRO A 293 14.03 4.92 -22.00
CA PRO A 293 14.16 4.67 -23.44
C PRO A 293 12.82 4.63 -24.19
N ASP A 294 11.73 4.23 -23.53
CA ASP A 294 10.39 4.18 -24.12
C ASP A 294 9.46 5.24 -23.53
N PRO A 295 9.25 6.39 -24.22
CA PRO A 295 8.42 7.47 -23.71
C PRO A 295 6.92 7.14 -23.68
N GLU A 296 6.44 6.21 -24.51
CA GLU A 296 5.03 5.81 -24.49
C GLU A 296 4.74 4.98 -23.24
N TRP A 297 5.62 4.03 -22.91
CA TRP A 297 5.52 3.27 -21.67
C TRP A 297 5.74 4.14 -20.43
N LYS A 298 6.64 5.13 -20.49
CA LYS A 298 6.78 6.13 -19.42
C LYS A 298 5.46 6.85 -19.16
N GLU A 299 4.77 7.33 -20.18
CA GLU A 299 3.51 8.06 -19.98
C GLU A 299 2.36 7.15 -19.49
N ARG A 300 2.29 5.91 -19.97
CA ARG A 300 1.35 4.90 -19.43
C ARG A 300 1.62 4.61 -17.95
N PHE A 301 2.90 4.49 -17.58
CA PHE A 301 3.29 4.31 -16.19
C PHE A 301 2.90 5.53 -15.35
N ARG A 302 3.14 6.75 -15.84
CA ARG A 302 2.70 8.00 -15.19
C ARG A 302 1.20 7.97 -14.90
N THR A 303 0.39 7.65 -15.91
CA THR A 303 -1.07 7.56 -15.77
C THR A 303 -1.48 6.50 -14.74
N LEU A 304 -0.76 5.38 -14.67
CA LEU A 304 -1.03 4.31 -13.70
C LEU A 304 -0.77 4.75 -12.25
N ILE A 305 0.31 5.50 -11.99
CA ILE A 305 0.71 5.86 -10.61
C ILE A 305 0.25 7.25 -10.15
N LEU A 306 -0.07 8.16 -11.08
CA LEU A 306 -0.54 9.52 -10.82
C LEU A 306 -1.96 9.76 -11.33
N GLY A 307 -2.35 9.18 -12.47
CA GLY A 307 -3.65 9.44 -13.10
C GLY A 307 -4.86 8.82 -12.39
N SER A 308 -4.69 7.72 -11.64
CA SER A 308 -5.76 7.20 -10.77
C SER A 308 -6.07 8.15 -9.61
N ARG A 309 -5.10 8.98 -9.20
CA ARG A 309 -5.23 9.88 -8.05
C ARG A 309 -5.96 11.18 -8.39
N GLU A 310 -5.80 11.71 -9.60
CA GLU A 310 -6.61 12.85 -10.07
C GLU A 310 -8.10 12.48 -10.18
N ALA A 311 -8.40 11.26 -10.62
CA ALA A 311 -9.77 10.74 -10.69
C ALA A 311 -10.35 10.47 -9.29
N GLU A 312 -9.55 9.95 -8.35
CA GLU A 312 -9.96 9.80 -6.94
C GLU A 312 -10.22 11.16 -6.29
N LEU A 313 -9.33 12.14 -6.43
CA LEU A 313 -9.53 13.52 -5.95
C LEU A 313 -10.78 14.16 -6.55
N ALA A 314 -11.06 13.96 -7.84
CA ALA A 314 -12.25 14.49 -8.50
C ALA A 314 -13.55 13.81 -8.02
N THR A 315 -13.50 12.51 -7.73
CA THR A 315 -14.63 11.75 -7.19
C THR A 315 -14.89 12.11 -5.72
N GLU A 316 -13.83 12.26 -4.93
CA GLU A 316 -13.87 12.69 -3.52
C GLU A 316 -14.43 14.11 -3.38
N THR A 317 -14.05 15.03 -4.27
CA THR A 317 -14.62 16.38 -4.31
C THR A 317 -16.12 16.33 -4.62
N ALA A 318 -16.52 15.50 -5.59
CA ALA A 318 -17.93 15.35 -5.97
C ALA A 318 -18.79 14.68 -4.89
N GLU A 319 -18.25 13.72 -4.13
CA GLU A 319 -18.95 13.05 -3.03
C GLU A 319 -19.10 13.97 -1.80
N ALA A 320 -18.07 14.76 -1.48
CA ALA A 320 -18.14 15.76 -0.42
C ALA A 320 -19.18 16.86 -0.73
N GLU A 321 -19.22 17.34 -1.98
CA GLU A 321 -20.24 18.29 -2.45
C GLU A 321 -21.66 17.71 -2.42
N ALA A 322 -21.81 16.42 -2.77
CA ALA A 322 -23.09 15.72 -2.73
C ALA A 322 -23.58 15.47 -1.29
N ALA A 323 -22.68 15.20 -0.35
CA ALA A 323 -23.02 15.07 1.07
C ALA A 323 -23.47 16.41 1.66
N ALA A 324 -22.74 17.50 1.41
CA ALA A 324 -23.10 18.85 1.84
C ALA A 324 -24.45 19.31 1.25
N SER A 325 -24.73 18.95 -0.01
CA SER A 325 -26.01 19.29 -0.66
C SER A 325 -27.22 18.53 -0.06
N ARG A 326 -27.01 17.33 0.49
CA ARG A 326 -28.07 16.55 1.16
C ARG A 326 -28.39 17.07 2.55
N GLU A 327 -27.42 17.65 3.25
CA GLU A 327 -27.64 18.29 4.55
C GLU A 327 -28.42 19.61 4.43
N VAL A 328 -28.16 20.40 3.38
CA VAL A 328 -28.93 21.63 3.11
C VAL A 328 -30.38 21.34 2.73
N ALA A 329 -30.64 20.19 2.07
CA ALA A 329 -31.99 19.79 1.66
C ALA A 329 -32.78 19.03 2.74
N GLY A 330 -32.14 18.55 3.81
CA GLY A 330 -32.76 17.80 4.91
C GLY A 330 -33.09 18.63 6.14
N GLY A 331 -32.77 19.93 6.13
CA GLY A 331 -32.94 20.87 7.24
C GLY A 331 -34.17 21.79 7.18
N GLU A 332 -35.12 21.54 6.27
CA GLU A 332 -36.43 22.24 6.23
C GLU A 332 -37.56 21.46 6.91
#